data_AF-A0A8D0HZA6-F1
#
_entry.id   AF-A0A8D0HZA6-F1
#
_cell.length_a   1.000
_cell.length_b   1.000
_cell.length_c   1.000
_cell.angle_alpha   90.00
_cell.angle_beta   90.00
_cell.angle_gamma   90.00
#
_symmetry.space_group_name_H-M   'P 1'
#
loop_
_entity.id
_entity.type
_entity.pdbx_description
1 polymer ?
#
loop_
_entity_poly.entity_id
_entity_poly.type
_entity_poly.pdbx_seq_one_letter_code
_entity_poly.pdbx_strand_id
1 'polypeptide(L)'
;FYLLFHIDFARTEGSSITSLCPKGYFPCGNLTQCLPRAFHCDGVDDCGNGADEENCGDTSGWATIFGTVHGNANNVALTQECFLNQYPQRCYCKETELDCINAGLTSVPTVSSNVTLLFLQHNRIRHISRKAFFGLHNLQILYLNHNCITTLSPGVFRDLHRLTWLILDDNPITRISQRLFAGLNSLFFLDLSSNLIMELPPHIFKDLKLLQKLNLSSNPLLYLHKNQFESLKQLQSLDLERIEIASISTRMFQPMKNLSHIYFKNFRYCSYAPHVRICMPLTDGISSFEDLLANNILRIFVWVIAFITCFGNLFVIGMRSFIKAENTTHATSIKTLCCADCLMGVYLFFIGFFDLKYRGQYQKYALLWMESLQCRLLGFLAMLSTEVSVLLLTYLTLEKFLAVVFPFSNIRPGKWQTSGILIGIWIVGFLIAAIPFWKEDYFGNFYGKNGVCFPLYYDQTEAIGSKGYSLGIFLGVNLLAFLIIVFAYTIMFCSIQKTALQTSEVRSPTGREVAVANRFFFIVFSDAICWIPVFVIKILSLFRVEIPGSLTSWVVIFFLPVNSALNPILYTLTTSFFKDTLKQLLHNQRRKSIFKTKKKSLSTSIVWTDDSSSLKLGVLNKIPLGDNIVKPLS
;
A
#
# COMPACT_ATOMS: atom_id res chain seq x y z
N PHE A 1 -7.65 -22.58 -11.35
CA PHE A 1 -7.43 -21.34 -10.56
C PHE A 1 -8.73 -20.82 -9.92
N TYR A 2 -9.69 -21.70 -9.58
CA TYR A 2 -11.00 -21.35 -9.00
C TYR A 2 -11.34 -22.18 -7.74
N LEU A 3 -10.37 -22.95 -7.20
CA LEU A 3 -10.65 -23.98 -6.18
C LEU A 3 -9.69 -23.99 -4.97
N LEU A 4 -8.84 -22.97 -4.81
CA LEU A 4 -7.83 -22.92 -3.73
C LEU A 4 -8.07 -21.80 -2.70
N PHE A 5 -9.24 -21.14 -2.73
CA PHE A 5 -9.64 -20.07 -1.80
C PHE A 5 -10.97 -20.38 -1.09
N HIS A 6 -11.14 -21.61 -0.58
CA HIS A 6 -12.15 -21.90 0.44
C HIS A 6 -11.45 -22.48 1.68
N ILE A 7 -11.01 -21.59 2.54
CA ILE A 7 -10.88 -21.87 3.98
C ILE A 7 -11.93 -20.99 4.62
N ASP A 8 -12.95 -21.64 5.17
CA ASP A 8 -14.07 -21.02 5.86
C ASP A 8 -13.57 -20.13 7.01
N PHE A 9 -13.62 -18.82 6.78
CA PHE A 9 -13.75 -17.89 7.89
C PHE A 9 -15.25 -17.82 8.21
N ALA A 10 -15.59 -18.29 9.41
CA ALA A 10 -16.93 -18.25 9.96
C ALA A 10 -17.53 -16.85 9.76
N ARG A 11 -18.61 -16.84 8.96
CA ARG A 11 -19.49 -15.71 8.72
C ARG A 11 -20.24 -15.42 10.01
N THR A 12 -19.70 -14.57 10.87
CA THR A 12 -20.54 -13.72 11.69
C THR A 12 -21.12 -12.66 10.76
N GLU A 13 -22.41 -12.78 10.48
CA GLU A 13 -23.17 -11.81 9.71
C GLU A 13 -23.03 -10.41 10.33
N GLY A 14 -22.26 -9.58 9.64
CA GLY A 14 -22.27 -8.13 9.74
C GLY A 14 -21.96 -7.65 8.34
N SER A 15 -22.99 -7.55 7.50
CA SER A 15 -22.87 -7.09 6.13
C SER A 15 -22.29 -5.67 6.13
N SER A 16 -21.31 -5.41 5.28
CA SER A 16 -21.19 -4.10 4.64
C SER A 16 -20.64 -4.19 3.24
N ILE A 17 -21.55 -4.17 2.27
CA ILE A 17 -21.27 -4.13 0.84
C ILE A 17 -20.94 -2.67 0.52
N THR A 18 -19.66 -2.29 0.48
CA THR A 18 -19.26 -0.99 -0.08
C THR A 18 -19.42 -1.05 -1.60
N SER A 19 -20.48 -0.43 -2.11
CA SER A 19 -20.68 -0.15 -3.53
C SER A 19 -19.75 0.99 -3.98
N LEU A 20 -19.05 0.81 -5.11
CA LEU A 20 -18.11 1.80 -5.65
C LEU A 20 -18.92 2.86 -6.45
N CYS A 21 -19.19 4.01 -5.84
CA CYS A 21 -19.98 5.08 -6.47
C CYS A 21 -19.15 5.97 -7.41
N PRO A 22 -19.77 6.53 -8.48
CA PRO A 22 -19.12 7.48 -9.39
C PRO A 22 -18.72 8.80 -8.70
N LYS A 23 -17.83 9.59 -9.32
CA LYS A 23 -17.32 10.85 -8.75
C LYS A 23 -18.47 11.82 -8.45
N GLY A 24 -18.44 12.43 -7.26
CA GLY A 24 -19.49 13.32 -6.77
C GLY A 24 -20.62 12.62 -6.01
N TYR A 25 -20.57 11.29 -5.85
CA TYR A 25 -21.58 10.49 -5.15
C TYR A 25 -20.97 9.72 -3.97
N PHE A 26 -21.78 9.39 -2.96
CA PHE A 26 -21.42 8.55 -1.82
C PHE A 26 -22.36 7.33 -1.73
N PRO A 27 -21.89 6.19 -1.20
CA PRO A 27 -22.70 4.99 -1.04
C PRO A 27 -23.59 5.06 0.20
N CYS A 28 -24.84 4.60 0.08
CA CYS A 28 -25.79 4.45 1.18
C CYS A 28 -25.48 3.25 2.09
N GLY A 29 -24.27 3.24 2.67
CA GLY A 29 -23.78 2.15 3.51
C GLY A 29 -23.81 0.80 2.78
N ASN A 30 -24.69 -0.10 3.22
CA ASN A 30 -24.82 -1.46 2.69
C ASN A 30 -25.73 -1.59 1.46
N LEU A 31 -26.34 -0.49 1.03
CA LEU A 31 -27.20 -0.46 -0.12
C LEU A 31 -26.36 -0.31 -1.40
N THR A 32 -26.86 -0.86 -2.50
CA THR A 32 -26.27 -0.68 -3.84
C THR A 32 -26.59 0.69 -4.45
N GLN A 33 -27.14 1.60 -3.65
CA GLN A 33 -27.58 2.93 -4.07
C GLN A 33 -26.49 3.96 -3.76
N CYS A 34 -26.27 4.86 -4.72
CA CYS A 34 -25.32 5.95 -4.64
C CYS A 34 -26.08 7.27 -4.71
N LEU A 35 -25.88 8.15 -3.74
CA LEU A 35 -26.47 9.49 -3.73
C LEU A 35 -25.41 10.55 -3.99
N PRO A 36 -25.73 11.68 -4.63
CA PRO A 36 -24.82 12.82 -4.71
C PRO A 36 -24.30 13.22 -3.33
N ARG A 37 -23.02 13.60 -3.21
CA ARG A 37 -22.39 14.03 -1.95
C ARG A 37 -23.08 15.21 -1.27
N ALA A 38 -23.95 15.93 -1.98
CA ALA A 38 -24.79 16.97 -1.41
C ALA A 38 -25.81 16.44 -0.39
N PHE A 39 -26.22 15.17 -0.51
CA PHE A 39 -27.19 14.49 0.37
C PHE A 39 -26.53 13.75 1.54
N HIS A 40 -25.22 13.95 1.77
CA HIS A 40 -24.56 13.34 2.93
C HIS A 40 -24.57 14.33 4.08
N CYS A 41 -25.14 13.93 5.22
CA CYS A 41 -25.40 14.81 6.36
C CYS A 41 -26.22 16.02 5.92
N ASP A 42 -27.37 15.77 5.30
CA ASP A 42 -28.33 16.78 4.85
C ASP A 42 -29.59 16.88 5.75
N GLY A 43 -29.71 15.99 6.74
CA GLY A 43 -30.81 15.92 7.70
C GLY A 43 -32.03 15.14 7.21
N VAL A 44 -31.95 14.52 6.03
CA VAL A 44 -33.00 13.69 5.43
C VAL A 44 -32.43 12.29 5.20
N ASP A 45 -33.18 11.26 5.56
CA ASP A 45 -32.81 9.87 5.26
C ASP A 45 -33.16 9.54 3.80
N ASP A 46 -32.33 9.99 2.88
CA ASP A 46 -32.42 9.73 1.44
C ASP A 46 -31.96 8.32 1.09
N CYS A 47 -31.13 7.73 1.95
CA CYS A 47 -30.70 6.33 1.83
C CYS A 47 -31.78 5.33 2.27
N GLY A 48 -32.79 5.75 3.05
CA GLY A 48 -33.82 4.92 3.66
C GLY A 48 -33.33 3.99 4.78
N ASN A 49 -32.04 4.07 5.14
CA ASN A 49 -31.40 3.32 6.21
C ASN A 49 -30.58 4.21 7.17
N GLY A 50 -30.63 5.52 7.00
CA GLY A 50 -29.94 6.53 7.80
C GLY A 50 -28.41 6.58 7.61
N ALA A 51 -27.85 5.85 6.64
CA ALA A 51 -26.41 5.77 6.44
C ALA A 51 -25.79 7.08 5.93
N ASP A 52 -26.59 7.91 5.27
CA ASP A 52 -26.28 9.29 4.90
C ASP A 52 -26.18 10.25 6.08
N GLU A 53 -26.84 9.93 7.19
CA GLU A 53 -26.91 10.75 8.41
C GLU A 53 -26.07 10.21 9.59
N GLU A 54 -25.48 9.01 9.43
CA GLU A 54 -24.60 8.42 10.44
C GLU A 54 -23.17 8.97 10.37
N ASN A 55 -22.51 9.10 11.52
CA ASN A 55 -21.13 9.60 11.64
C ASN A 55 -20.91 11.05 11.13
N CYS A 56 -21.97 11.85 11.08
CA CYS A 56 -21.93 13.29 10.88
C CYS A 56 -21.31 14.00 12.10
N GLY A 57 -19.99 13.90 12.25
CA GLY A 57 -19.25 14.65 13.26
C GLY A 57 -19.32 16.15 12.95
N ASP A 58 -20.08 16.89 13.76
CA ASP A 58 -20.24 18.35 13.79
C ASP A 58 -20.00 19.02 12.42
N THR A 59 -20.76 18.56 11.43
CA THR A 59 -20.66 19.02 10.06
C THR A 59 -21.27 20.40 9.95
N SER A 60 -20.39 21.37 9.81
CA SER A 60 -20.66 22.74 9.39
C SER A 60 -21.61 22.83 8.18
N GLY A 61 -22.91 22.91 8.46
CA GLY A 61 -23.92 23.68 7.74
C GLY A 61 -24.14 23.37 6.26
N TRP A 62 -24.05 22.11 5.82
CA TRP A 62 -24.50 21.73 4.47
C TRP A 62 -26.01 21.37 4.47
N ALA A 63 -26.45 20.44 5.32
CA ALA A 63 -27.87 20.13 5.61
C ALA A 63 -28.73 21.35 5.91
N THR A 64 -28.31 22.07 6.96
CA THR A 64 -29.15 23.03 7.64
C THR A 64 -29.37 24.29 6.82
N ILE A 65 -28.47 24.55 5.85
CA ILE A 65 -28.55 25.68 4.92
C ILE A 65 -29.31 25.29 3.64
N PHE A 66 -29.08 24.11 3.08
CA PHE A 66 -29.92 23.62 1.97
C PHE A 66 -31.38 23.47 2.40
N GLY A 67 -31.63 22.96 3.61
CA GLY A 67 -32.95 22.93 4.24
C GLY A 67 -33.54 24.31 4.54
N THR A 68 -32.75 25.32 4.92
CA THR A 68 -33.31 26.69 5.11
C THR A 68 -33.57 27.41 3.78
N VAL A 69 -32.92 27.04 2.68
CA VAL A 69 -33.18 27.60 1.34
C VAL A 69 -34.30 26.82 0.62
N HIS A 70 -34.45 25.51 0.83
CA HIS A 70 -35.41 24.67 0.11
C HIS A 70 -36.51 23.99 0.95
N GLY A 71 -36.55 24.13 2.28
CA GLY A 71 -37.56 23.44 3.07
C GLY A 71 -37.65 23.78 4.55
N ASN A 72 -38.51 24.73 4.89
CA ASN A 72 -39.42 24.52 6.02
C ASN A 72 -40.84 24.54 5.45
N ALA A 73 -41.35 23.36 5.08
CA ALA A 73 -42.71 23.16 4.62
C ALA A 73 -43.69 23.30 5.80
N ASN A 74 -43.80 24.51 6.33
CA ASN A 74 -45.07 24.94 6.90
C ASN A 74 -45.93 25.33 5.70
N ASN A 75 -47.03 24.60 5.50
CA ASN A 75 -48.03 24.77 4.45
C ASN A 75 -48.58 26.21 4.38
N VAL A 76 -47.79 27.11 3.79
CA VAL A 76 -48.23 28.41 3.32
C VAL A 76 -48.17 28.31 1.81
N ALA A 77 -49.34 28.40 1.18
CA ALA A 77 -49.47 28.45 -0.27
C ALA A 77 -48.75 29.71 -0.79
N LEU A 78 -47.46 29.58 -1.11
CA LEU A 78 -46.68 30.59 -1.80
C LEU A 78 -47.19 30.65 -3.25
N THR A 79 -47.65 31.83 -3.65
CA THR A 79 -48.12 32.13 -5.00
C THR A 79 -47.04 31.78 -6.02
N GLN A 80 -47.37 30.90 -6.97
CA GLN A 80 -46.52 30.41 -8.07
C GLN A 80 -46.27 31.46 -9.17
N GLU A 81 -46.36 32.75 -8.85
CA GLU A 81 -46.25 33.83 -9.83
C GLU A 81 -44.78 34.24 -10.05
N CYS A 82 -44.42 34.50 -11.31
CA CYS A 82 -43.09 34.96 -11.69
C CYS A 82 -43.04 36.50 -11.63
N PHE A 83 -42.10 37.05 -10.87
CA PHE A 83 -41.86 38.50 -10.75
C PHE A 83 -40.75 39.00 -11.69
N LEU A 84 -40.27 38.17 -12.61
CA LEU A 84 -39.24 38.54 -13.59
C LEU A 84 -39.88 39.05 -14.88
N ASN A 85 -39.56 40.29 -15.27
CA ASN A 85 -40.11 40.90 -16.50
C ASN A 85 -39.44 40.40 -17.80
N GLN A 86 -38.24 39.82 -17.70
CA GLN A 86 -37.43 39.41 -18.85
C GLN A 86 -36.67 38.12 -18.52
N TYR A 87 -36.98 37.04 -19.25
CA TYR A 87 -36.27 35.75 -19.21
C TYR A 87 -36.64 34.91 -20.46
N PRO A 88 -35.81 33.93 -20.87
CA PRO A 88 -36.11 33.09 -22.03
C PRO A 88 -37.23 32.06 -21.74
N GLN A 89 -38.10 31.82 -22.73
CA GLN A 89 -39.26 30.91 -22.59
C GLN A 89 -38.92 29.45 -22.31
N ARG A 90 -37.67 29.03 -22.55
CA ARG A 90 -37.20 27.66 -22.27
C ARG A 90 -36.82 27.43 -20.82
N CYS A 91 -36.89 28.48 -19.99
CA CYS A 91 -36.56 28.42 -18.58
C CYS A 91 -37.80 28.56 -17.72
N TYR A 92 -37.78 27.89 -16.58
CA TYR A 92 -38.83 27.93 -15.59
C TYR A 92 -38.56 29.04 -14.59
N CYS A 93 -39.57 29.89 -14.33
CA CYS A 93 -39.47 30.99 -13.38
C CYS A 93 -40.42 30.75 -12.20
N LYS A 94 -39.93 30.96 -10.99
CA LYS A 94 -40.72 30.95 -9.75
C LYS A 94 -40.29 32.13 -8.90
N GLU A 95 -41.20 33.07 -8.62
CA GLU A 95 -40.89 34.32 -7.92
C GLU A 95 -39.75 35.11 -8.58
N THR A 96 -38.53 35.04 -8.01
CA THR A 96 -37.31 35.68 -8.54
C THR A 96 -36.21 34.68 -8.87
N GLU A 97 -36.55 33.39 -8.87
CA GLU A 97 -35.70 32.27 -9.21
C GLU A 97 -35.89 31.91 -10.68
N LEU A 98 -34.78 31.71 -11.39
CA LEU A 98 -34.80 31.31 -12.79
C LEU A 98 -34.03 30.00 -12.99
N ASP A 99 -34.77 28.97 -13.38
CA ASP A 99 -34.26 27.64 -13.68
C ASP A 99 -34.14 27.41 -15.20
N CYS A 100 -32.90 27.34 -15.68
CA CYS A 100 -32.54 27.07 -17.07
C CYS A 100 -31.71 25.78 -17.21
N ILE A 101 -31.98 24.74 -16.42
CA ILE A 101 -31.24 23.48 -16.50
C ILE A 101 -31.49 22.78 -17.84
N ASN A 102 -30.41 22.37 -18.53
CA ASN A 102 -30.48 21.58 -19.77
C ASN A 102 -31.35 22.21 -20.88
N ALA A 103 -31.42 23.55 -20.92
CA ALA A 103 -32.20 24.30 -21.91
C ALA A 103 -31.50 24.44 -23.29
N GLY A 104 -30.31 23.85 -23.44
CA GLY A 104 -29.51 23.89 -24.68
C GLY A 104 -28.92 25.26 -24.99
N LEU A 105 -28.72 26.10 -23.98
CA LEU A 105 -28.22 27.46 -24.12
C LEU A 105 -26.74 27.48 -24.56
N THR A 106 -26.40 28.34 -25.52
CA THR A 106 -25.02 28.54 -26.01
C THR A 106 -24.34 29.78 -25.42
N SER A 107 -25.13 30.67 -24.82
CA SER A 107 -24.70 31.90 -24.14
C SER A 107 -25.63 32.20 -22.97
N VAL A 108 -25.18 33.02 -22.03
CA VAL A 108 -25.99 33.46 -20.89
C VAL A 108 -27.13 34.35 -21.40
N PRO A 109 -28.40 34.05 -21.08
CA PRO A 109 -29.54 34.83 -21.54
C PRO A 109 -29.64 36.17 -20.83
N THR A 110 -30.26 37.16 -21.47
CA THR A 110 -30.59 38.44 -20.83
C THR A 110 -31.75 38.23 -19.84
N VAL A 111 -31.52 38.55 -18.57
CA VAL A 111 -32.48 38.36 -17.48
C VAL A 111 -32.75 39.68 -16.74
N SER A 112 -33.88 39.75 -16.04
CA SER A 112 -34.25 40.92 -15.24
C SER A 112 -33.31 41.13 -14.03
N SER A 113 -33.11 42.38 -13.61
CA SER A 113 -32.14 42.76 -12.56
C SER A 113 -32.55 42.37 -11.14
N ASN A 114 -33.81 41.99 -10.92
CA ASN A 114 -34.34 41.53 -9.65
C ASN A 114 -34.16 40.01 -9.41
N VAL A 115 -33.53 39.28 -10.34
CA VAL A 115 -33.23 37.86 -10.18
C VAL A 115 -32.34 37.60 -8.96
N THR A 116 -32.69 36.59 -8.16
CA THR A 116 -31.99 36.22 -6.93
C THR A 116 -31.24 34.90 -7.09
N LEU A 117 -31.84 33.90 -7.73
CA LEU A 117 -31.24 32.60 -8.02
C LEU A 117 -31.22 32.34 -9.53
N LEU A 118 -30.06 31.95 -10.07
CA LEU A 118 -29.89 31.68 -11.49
C LEU A 118 -29.20 30.34 -11.73
N PHE A 119 -29.96 29.40 -12.29
CA PHE A 119 -29.51 28.04 -12.59
C PHE A 119 -29.26 27.87 -14.09
N LEU A 120 -27.99 27.77 -14.51
CA LEU A 120 -27.60 27.62 -15.92
C LEU A 120 -26.81 26.33 -16.18
N GLN A 121 -26.91 25.36 -15.28
CA GLN A 121 -26.16 24.11 -15.35
C GLN A 121 -26.61 23.18 -16.49
N HIS A 122 -25.71 22.28 -16.90
CA HIS A 122 -25.94 21.30 -17.96
C HIS A 122 -26.33 21.92 -19.31
N ASN A 123 -25.76 23.08 -19.65
CA ASN A 123 -25.96 23.75 -20.93
C ASN A 123 -24.70 23.63 -21.83
N ARG A 124 -24.67 24.37 -22.94
CA ARG A 124 -23.55 24.41 -23.89
C ARG A 124 -22.94 25.80 -23.96
N ILE A 125 -22.93 26.52 -22.84
CA ILE A 125 -22.44 27.90 -22.77
C ILE A 125 -20.93 27.89 -23.00
N ARG A 126 -20.47 28.54 -24.06
CA ARG A 126 -19.04 28.65 -24.41
C ARG A 126 -18.43 30.00 -24.05
N HIS A 127 -19.23 31.06 -24.24
CA HIS A 127 -18.80 32.43 -24.07
C HIS A 127 -19.76 33.17 -23.15
N ILE A 128 -19.21 33.79 -22.12
CA ILE A 128 -19.93 34.70 -21.23
C ILE A 128 -19.54 36.12 -21.63
N SER A 129 -20.54 36.89 -22.10
CA SER A 129 -20.35 38.30 -22.43
C SER A 129 -19.94 39.10 -21.18
N ARG A 130 -19.10 40.12 -21.33
CA ARG A 130 -18.70 41.01 -20.23
C ARG A 130 -19.88 41.68 -19.52
N LYS A 131 -21.00 41.84 -20.23
CA LYS A 131 -22.23 42.46 -19.71
C LYS A 131 -23.29 41.44 -19.30
N ALA A 132 -22.99 40.15 -19.33
CA ALA A 132 -23.98 39.10 -19.06
C ALA A 132 -24.63 39.20 -17.68
N PHE A 133 -23.85 39.63 -16.67
CA PHE A 133 -24.31 39.78 -15.29
C PHE A 133 -24.31 41.25 -14.82
N PHE A 134 -24.28 42.20 -15.76
CA PHE A 134 -24.24 43.62 -15.45
C PHE A 134 -25.55 44.07 -14.79
N GLY A 135 -25.47 44.79 -13.66
CA GLY A 135 -26.64 45.28 -12.93
C GLY A 135 -27.43 44.25 -12.12
N LEU A 136 -26.98 42.98 -12.04
CA LEU A 136 -27.63 41.94 -11.24
C LEU A 136 -27.23 42.01 -9.75
N HIS A 137 -27.47 43.16 -9.11
CA HIS A 137 -27.00 43.46 -7.75
C HIS A 137 -27.64 42.59 -6.65
N ASN A 138 -28.80 41.99 -6.94
CA ASN A 138 -29.55 41.15 -6.00
C ASN A 138 -29.29 39.65 -6.13
N LEU A 139 -28.50 39.23 -7.12
CA LEU A 139 -28.21 37.82 -7.35
C LEU A 139 -27.41 37.24 -6.17
N GLN A 140 -27.91 36.14 -5.60
CA GLN A 140 -27.35 35.44 -4.46
C GLN A 140 -26.68 34.14 -4.86
N ILE A 141 -27.26 33.39 -5.81
CA ILE A 141 -26.77 32.07 -6.21
C ILE A 141 -26.66 32.00 -7.73
N LEU A 142 -25.51 31.52 -8.22
CA LEU A 142 -25.22 31.35 -9.64
C LEU A 142 -24.61 29.98 -9.91
N TYR A 143 -25.33 29.15 -10.65
CA TYR A 143 -24.86 27.86 -11.16
C TYR A 143 -24.49 27.96 -12.63
N LEU A 144 -23.25 27.62 -12.96
CA LEU A 144 -22.71 27.58 -14.32
C LEU A 144 -21.99 26.25 -14.61
N ASN A 145 -22.16 25.25 -13.76
CA ASN A 145 -21.47 23.98 -13.89
C ASN A 145 -21.93 23.13 -15.08
N HIS A 146 -21.09 22.18 -15.48
CA HIS A 146 -21.36 21.29 -16.61
C HIS A 146 -21.70 22.08 -17.89
N ASN A 147 -20.83 23.03 -18.24
CA ASN A 147 -20.92 23.85 -19.44
C ASN A 147 -19.62 23.73 -20.26
N CYS A 148 -19.48 24.53 -21.32
CA CYS A 148 -18.30 24.52 -22.20
C CYS A 148 -17.47 25.81 -22.07
N ILE A 149 -17.45 26.44 -20.89
CA ILE A 149 -16.80 27.73 -20.68
C ILE A 149 -15.28 27.53 -20.69
N THR A 150 -14.61 28.19 -21.63
CA THR A 150 -13.14 28.08 -21.76
C THR A 150 -12.39 29.25 -21.14
N THR A 151 -13.01 30.44 -21.13
CA THR A 151 -12.41 31.69 -20.66
C THR A 151 -13.46 32.57 -20.00
N LEU A 152 -13.05 33.29 -18.97
CA LEU A 152 -13.87 34.28 -18.28
C LEU A 152 -13.23 35.66 -18.40
N SER A 153 -14.03 36.65 -18.82
CA SER A 153 -13.54 38.02 -18.93
C SER A 153 -13.24 38.62 -17.56
N PRO A 154 -12.22 39.49 -17.42
CA PRO A 154 -11.94 40.19 -16.17
C PRO A 154 -13.15 41.01 -15.71
N GLY A 155 -13.54 40.89 -14.43
CA GLY A 155 -14.63 41.64 -13.83
C GLY A 155 -16.04 41.25 -14.31
N VAL A 156 -16.22 40.07 -14.92
CA VAL A 156 -17.56 39.60 -15.38
C VAL A 156 -18.57 39.47 -14.23
N PHE A 157 -18.10 39.29 -13.00
CA PHE A 157 -18.92 39.18 -11.79
C PHE A 157 -18.94 40.47 -10.93
N ARG A 158 -18.47 41.60 -11.47
CA ARG A 158 -18.17 42.81 -10.68
C ARG A 158 -19.34 43.36 -9.88
N ASP A 159 -20.54 43.32 -10.46
CA ASP A 159 -21.74 43.94 -9.89
C ASP A 159 -22.50 43.02 -8.92
N LEU A 160 -22.06 41.75 -8.80
CA LEU A 160 -22.70 40.69 -8.03
C LEU A 160 -22.35 40.77 -6.53
N HIS A 161 -22.61 41.92 -5.91
CA HIS A 161 -22.16 42.21 -4.54
C HIS A 161 -22.82 41.35 -3.45
N ARG A 162 -24.02 40.81 -3.72
CA ARG A 162 -24.80 39.94 -2.83
C ARG A 162 -24.64 38.46 -3.14
N LEU A 163 -23.79 38.10 -4.11
CA LEU A 163 -23.58 36.72 -4.48
C LEU A 163 -22.89 35.99 -3.33
N THR A 164 -23.51 34.89 -2.91
CA THR A 164 -23.05 34.02 -1.83
C THR A 164 -22.51 32.70 -2.40
N TRP A 165 -23.08 32.20 -3.51
CA TRP A 165 -22.68 30.93 -4.12
C TRP A 165 -22.33 31.12 -5.59
N LEU A 166 -21.13 30.66 -5.96
CA LEU A 166 -20.66 30.64 -7.35
C LEU A 166 -20.11 29.26 -7.70
N ILE A 167 -20.80 28.58 -8.61
CA ILE A 167 -20.53 27.19 -8.98
C ILE A 167 -20.09 27.14 -10.44
N LEU A 168 -18.82 26.79 -10.67
CA LEU A 168 -18.16 26.77 -11.99
C LEU A 168 -17.47 25.43 -12.28
N ASP A 169 -17.81 24.36 -11.54
CA ASP A 169 -17.24 23.03 -11.75
C ASP A 169 -17.57 22.45 -13.14
N ASP A 170 -16.76 21.50 -13.57
CA ASP A 170 -16.91 20.78 -14.84
C ASP A 170 -17.08 21.74 -16.04
N ASN A 171 -16.14 22.68 -16.15
CA ASN A 171 -15.95 23.52 -17.32
C ASN A 171 -14.50 23.42 -17.81
N PRO A 172 -14.22 23.55 -19.11
CA PRO A 172 -12.85 23.52 -19.61
C PRO A 172 -12.12 24.87 -19.42
N ILE A 173 -12.22 25.51 -18.24
CA ILE A 173 -11.58 26.83 -18.00
C ILE A 173 -10.07 26.65 -17.91
N THR A 174 -9.33 27.35 -18.76
CA THR A 174 -7.87 27.23 -18.83
C THR A 174 -7.13 28.37 -18.13
N ARG A 175 -7.71 29.58 -18.14
CA ARG A 175 -7.07 30.80 -17.63
C ARG A 175 -8.06 31.62 -16.80
N ILE A 176 -7.58 32.05 -15.64
CA ILE A 176 -8.28 32.99 -14.75
C ILE A 176 -7.48 34.29 -14.70
N SER A 177 -8.18 35.43 -14.70
CA SER A 177 -7.55 36.75 -14.58
C SER A 177 -7.59 37.25 -13.14
N GLN A 178 -6.61 38.05 -12.71
CA GLN A 178 -6.49 38.56 -11.34
C GLN A 178 -7.75 39.29 -10.83
N ARG A 179 -8.52 39.93 -11.74
CA ARG A 179 -9.73 40.68 -11.41
C ARG A 179 -11.03 39.91 -11.66
N LEU A 180 -10.98 38.58 -11.80
CA LEU A 180 -12.16 37.78 -12.10
C LEU A 180 -13.23 37.90 -11.00
N PHE A 181 -12.82 37.75 -9.74
CA PHE A 181 -13.70 37.77 -8.57
C PHE A 181 -13.82 39.14 -7.89
N ALA A 182 -13.38 40.20 -8.58
CA ALA A 182 -13.50 41.55 -8.04
C ALA A 182 -14.97 41.90 -7.81
N GLY A 183 -15.31 42.46 -6.64
CA GLY A 183 -16.68 42.87 -6.30
C GLY A 183 -17.55 41.80 -5.60
N LEU A 184 -17.09 40.55 -5.53
CA LEU A 184 -17.76 39.42 -4.86
C LEU A 184 -17.55 39.44 -3.33
N ASN A 185 -17.98 40.52 -2.68
CA ASN A 185 -17.68 40.76 -1.27
C ASN A 185 -18.45 39.85 -0.29
N SER A 186 -19.58 39.29 -0.73
CA SER A 186 -20.47 38.44 0.08
C SER A 186 -20.33 36.95 -0.22
N LEU A 187 -19.33 36.56 -1.04
CA LEU A 187 -19.19 35.19 -1.50
C LEU A 187 -18.83 34.28 -0.32
N PHE A 188 -19.64 33.24 -0.15
CA PHE A 188 -19.52 32.23 0.90
C PHE A 188 -18.88 30.95 0.36
N PHE A 189 -19.32 30.50 -0.82
CA PHE A 189 -18.84 29.28 -1.47
C PHE A 189 -18.42 29.54 -2.92
N LEU A 190 -17.25 29.01 -3.27
CA LEU A 190 -16.69 29.05 -4.62
C LEU A 190 -16.23 27.64 -5.03
N ASP A 191 -16.84 27.12 -6.09
CA ASP A 191 -16.41 25.87 -6.72
C ASP A 191 -15.79 26.12 -8.09
N LEU A 192 -14.52 25.73 -8.24
CA LEU A 192 -13.75 25.76 -9.49
C LEU A 192 -13.17 24.38 -9.82
N SER A 193 -13.71 23.31 -9.21
CA SER A 193 -13.20 21.96 -9.39
C SER A 193 -13.39 21.44 -10.82
N SER A 194 -12.63 20.40 -11.18
CA SER A 194 -12.73 19.74 -12.50
C SER A 194 -12.63 20.71 -13.68
N ASN A 195 -11.76 21.71 -13.56
CA ASN A 195 -11.41 22.63 -14.65
C ASN A 195 -9.99 22.32 -15.18
N LEU A 196 -9.49 23.13 -16.12
CA LEU A 196 -8.17 22.97 -16.74
C LEU A 196 -7.21 24.10 -16.33
N ILE A 197 -7.35 24.60 -15.10
CA ILE A 197 -6.59 25.74 -14.59
C ILE A 197 -5.16 25.27 -14.27
N MET A 198 -4.17 25.84 -14.95
CA MET A 198 -2.76 25.49 -14.75
C MET A 198 -2.07 26.37 -13.69
N GLU A 199 -2.50 27.64 -13.57
CA GLU A 199 -1.90 28.62 -12.68
C GLU A 199 -2.97 29.55 -12.11
N LEU A 200 -2.83 29.89 -10.83
CA LEU A 200 -3.67 30.89 -10.17
C LEU A 200 -2.91 32.23 -10.09
N PRO A 201 -3.47 33.34 -10.62
CA PRO A 201 -2.86 34.65 -10.47
C PRO A 201 -2.65 35.04 -9.00
N PRO A 202 -1.61 35.82 -8.69
CA PRO A 202 -1.39 36.31 -7.34
C PRO A 202 -2.54 37.21 -6.90
N HIS A 203 -2.98 37.05 -5.65
CA HIS A 203 -4.05 37.83 -5.03
C HIS A 203 -5.44 37.71 -5.69
N ILE A 204 -5.70 36.64 -6.44
CA ILE A 204 -7.01 36.38 -7.07
C ILE A 204 -8.18 36.35 -6.07
N PHE A 205 -7.91 35.97 -4.82
CA PHE A 205 -8.90 35.86 -3.74
C PHE A 205 -8.95 37.08 -2.81
N LYS A 206 -8.35 38.21 -3.18
CA LYS A 206 -8.21 39.39 -2.29
C LYS A 206 -9.54 39.96 -1.80
N ASP A 207 -10.55 39.99 -2.67
CA ASP A 207 -11.85 40.60 -2.37
C ASP A 207 -12.83 39.62 -1.69
N LEU A 208 -12.50 38.32 -1.67
CA LEU A 208 -13.33 37.24 -1.11
C LEU A 208 -13.21 37.12 0.42
N LYS A 209 -13.51 38.19 1.14
CA LYS A 209 -13.28 38.29 2.59
C LYS A 209 -14.17 37.39 3.45
N LEU A 210 -15.34 37.04 2.95
CA LEU A 210 -16.35 36.23 3.65
C LEU A 210 -16.37 34.77 3.18
N LEU A 211 -15.44 34.38 2.30
CA LEU A 211 -15.40 33.04 1.75
C LEU A 211 -15.09 32.02 2.85
N GLN A 212 -15.97 31.03 2.98
CA GLN A 212 -15.84 29.95 3.95
C GLN A 212 -15.46 28.63 3.29
N LYS A 213 -15.86 28.40 2.04
CA LYS A 213 -15.63 27.13 1.35
C LYS A 213 -15.03 27.40 -0.03
N LEU A 214 -13.91 26.75 -0.34
CA LEU A 214 -13.21 26.88 -1.62
C LEU A 214 -12.84 25.49 -2.15
N ASN A 215 -13.30 25.18 -3.36
CA ASN A 215 -12.96 23.95 -4.05
C ASN A 215 -12.13 24.24 -5.31
N LEU A 216 -10.91 23.72 -5.34
CA LEU A 216 -9.99 23.80 -6.49
C LEU A 216 -9.63 22.42 -7.04
N SER A 217 -10.22 21.36 -6.49
CA SER A 217 -9.85 19.97 -6.77
C SER A 217 -9.88 19.62 -8.26
N SER A 218 -9.13 18.59 -8.65
CA SER A 218 -9.09 18.09 -10.03
C SER A 218 -8.70 19.13 -11.08
N ASN A 219 -7.89 20.14 -10.72
CA ASN A 219 -7.24 21.05 -11.66
C ASN A 219 -5.75 20.69 -11.85
N PRO A 220 -5.20 20.81 -13.07
CA PRO A 220 -3.79 20.54 -13.35
C PRO A 220 -2.87 21.70 -12.91
N LEU A 221 -3.02 22.17 -11.67
CA LEU A 221 -2.25 23.29 -11.12
C LEU A 221 -0.77 22.90 -10.99
N LEU A 222 0.12 23.68 -11.60
CA LEU A 222 1.57 23.43 -11.58
C LEU A 222 2.25 23.95 -10.30
N TYR A 223 1.79 25.10 -9.79
CA TYR A 223 2.34 25.72 -8.59
C TYR A 223 1.27 26.49 -7.81
N LEU A 224 1.47 26.58 -6.50
CA LEU A 224 0.72 27.46 -5.61
C LEU A 224 1.70 28.40 -4.91
N HIS A 225 1.43 29.71 -5.00
CA HIS A 225 2.24 30.69 -4.29
C HIS A 225 2.04 30.59 -2.77
N LYS A 226 3.09 30.90 -1.99
CA LYS A 226 3.04 30.83 -0.52
C LYS A 226 1.96 31.71 0.10
N ASN A 227 1.65 32.83 -0.55
CA ASN A 227 0.67 33.82 -0.07
C ASN A 227 -0.67 33.71 -0.83
N GLN A 228 -0.91 32.62 -1.57
CA GLN A 228 -2.09 32.48 -2.42
C GLN A 228 -3.41 32.62 -1.63
N PHE A 229 -3.43 32.13 -0.39
CA PHE A 229 -4.61 32.10 0.49
C PHE A 229 -4.56 33.13 1.63
N GLU A 230 -3.63 34.10 1.58
CA GLU A 230 -3.39 35.05 2.68
C GLU A 230 -4.61 35.91 3.04
N SER A 231 -5.48 36.21 2.07
CA SER A 231 -6.70 37.01 2.26
C SER A 231 -7.88 36.22 2.85
N LEU A 232 -7.85 34.90 2.80
CA LEU A 232 -9.00 34.02 3.10
C LEU A 232 -9.11 33.69 4.60
N LYS A 233 -9.21 34.72 5.45
CA LYS A 233 -9.18 34.55 6.92
C LYS A 233 -10.38 33.79 7.50
N GLN A 234 -11.52 33.79 6.81
CA GLN A 234 -12.77 33.15 7.23
C GLN A 234 -12.94 31.73 6.67
N LEU A 235 -11.98 31.24 5.89
CA LEU A 235 -12.08 29.94 5.23
C LEU A 235 -12.17 28.81 6.26
N GLN A 236 -13.18 27.96 6.11
CA GLN A 236 -13.46 26.79 6.94
C GLN A 236 -13.15 25.48 6.20
N SER A 237 -13.36 25.42 4.89
CA SER A 237 -13.08 24.23 4.07
C SER A 237 -12.28 24.59 2.82
N LEU A 238 -11.20 23.85 2.59
CA LEU A 238 -10.34 23.98 1.41
C LEU A 238 -10.13 22.62 0.76
N ASP A 239 -10.58 22.48 -0.48
CA ASP A 239 -10.38 21.26 -1.26
C ASP A 239 -9.30 21.44 -2.33
N LEU A 240 -8.23 20.67 -2.18
CA LEU A 240 -7.07 20.56 -3.08
C LEU A 240 -6.87 19.09 -3.52
N GLU A 241 -7.93 18.27 -3.50
CA GLU A 241 -7.87 16.87 -3.92
C GLU A 241 -7.38 16.78 -5.38
N ARG A 242 -6.54 15.78 -5.66
CA ARG A 242 -5.95 15.52 -6.99
C ARG A 242 -5.07 16.66 -7.56
N ILE A 243 -4.63 17.59 -6.72
CA ILE A 243 -3.58 18.57 -7.07
C ILE A 243 -2.23 18.11 -6.48
N GLU A 244 -1.17 18.20 -7.27
CA GLU A 244 0.19 17.96 -6.79
C GLU A 244 0.89 19.28 -6.43
N ILE A 245 1.25 19.43 -5.16
CA ILE A 245 1.83 20.68 -4.65
C ILE A 245 3.31 20.43 -4.37
N ALA A 246 4.17 20.77 -5.33
CA ALA A 246 5.61 20.50 -5.24
C ALA A 246 6.31 21.24 -4.09
N SER A 247 5.86 22.46 -3.75
CA SER A 247 6.47 23.30 -2.70
C SER A 247 5.46 23.63 -1.59
N ILE A 248 4.95 22.59 -0.92
CA ILE A 248 4.04 22.76 0.22
C ILE A 248 4.81 23.24 1.45
N SER A 249 4.27 24.22 2.18
CA SER A 249 4.86 24.68 3.44
C SER A 249 3.79 25.09 4.45
N THR A 250 4.10 25.00 5.74
CA THR A 250 3.18 25.34 6.84
C THR A 250 2.69 26.78 6.77
N ARG A 251 3.54 27.70 6.28
CA ARG A 251 3.23 29.13 6.12
C ARG A 251 2.07 29.40 5.17
N MET A 252 1.77 28.48 4.23
CA MET A 252 0.69 28.66 3.27
C MET A 252 -0.69 28.55 3.92
N PHE A 253 -0.81 27.74 4.98
CA PHE A 253 -2.07 27.45 5.67
C PHE A 253 -2.21 28.20 7.00
N GLN A 254 -1.11 28.74 7.55
CA GLN A 254 -1.12 29.55 8.79
C GLN A 254 -2.09 30.75 8.81
N PRO A 255 -2.31 31.50 7.71
CA PRO A 255 -3.24 32.64 7.72
C PRO A 255 -4.70 32.24 7.97
N MET A 256 -5.08 31.03 7.58
CA MET A 256 -6.46 30.52 7.66
C MET A 256 -6.69 29.86 9.02
N LYS A 257 -6.85 30.68 10.06
CA LYS A 257 -7.03 30.20 11.44
C LYS A 257 -8.36 29.48 11.68
N ASN A 258 -9.38 29.76 10.87
CA ASN A 258 -10.70 29.17 11.00
C ASN A 258 -10.88 27.87 10.17
N LEU A 259 -9.79 27.39 9.55
CA LEU A 259 -9.82 26.24 8.67
C LEU A 259 -10.05 24.97 9.49
N SER A 260 -11.18 24.30 9.24
CA SER A 260 -11.59 23.09 9.94
C SER A 260 -11.40 21.83 9.08
N HIS A 261 -11.58 21.95 7.77
CA HIS A 261 -11.49 20.86 6.81
C HIS A 261 -10.49 21.18 5.70
N ILE A 262 -9.59 20.24 5.41
CA ILE A 262 -8.70 20.34 4.26
C ILE A 262 -8.58 18.99 3.54
N TYR A 263 -8.67 19.03 2.21
CA TYR A 263 -8.57 17.83 1.37
C TYR A 263 -7.33 17.96 0.50
N PHE A 264 -6.49 16.94 0.53
CA PHE A 264 -5.25 16.87 -0.23
C PHE A 264 -5.23 15.64 -1.13
N LYS A 265 -4.33 15.65 -2.12
CA LYS A 265 -4.02 14.43 -2.87
C LYS A 265 -3.31 13.37 -2.01
N ASN A 266 -2.41 13.79 -1.10
CA ASN A 266 -1.55 12.88 -0.34
C ASN A 266 -1.71 13.09 1.16
N PHE A 267 -1.87 12.01 1.94
CA PHE A 267 -2.02 12.07 3.40
C PHE A 267 -0.84 12.79 4.09
N ARG A 268 0.37 12.74 3.51
CA ARG A 268 1.56 13.43 4.03
C ARG A 268 1.39 14.94 4.16
N TYR A 269 0.56 15.53 3.29
CA TYR A 269 0.34 16.97 3.27
C TYR A 269 -0.39 17.48 4.53
N CYS A 270 -1.12 16.61 5.23
CA CYS A 270 -1.77 16.93 6.50
C CYS A 270 -0.78 17.41 7.57
N SER A 271 0.46 16.93 7.55
CA SER A 271 1.51 17.38 8.48
C SER A 271 1.85 18.88 8.37
N TYR A 272 1.58 19.51 7.22
CA TYR A 272 1.80 20.93 6.98
C TYR A 272 0.66 21.83 7.48
N ALA A 273 -0.47 21.25 7.87
CA ALA A 273 -1.64 21.97 8.38
C ALA A 273 -2.11 21.37 9.73
N PRO A 274 -1.26 21.36 10.77
CA PRO A 274 -1.56 20.67 12.02
C PRO A 274 -2.67 21.34 12.85
N HIS A 275 -3.01 22.61 12.55
CA HIS A 275 -4.10 23.34 13.23
C HIS A 275 -5.48 22.99 12.70
N VAL A 276 -5.57 22.23 11.61
CA VAL A 276 -6.83 21.84 10.97
C VAL A 276 -7.40 20.62 11.67
N ARG A 277 -8.71 20.62 11.94
CA ARG A 277 -9.39 19.53 12.68
C ARG A 277 -9.47 18.25 11.86
N ILE A 278 -9.88 18.36 10.59
CA ILE A 278 -10.14 17.24 9.69
C ILE A 278 -9.27 17.41 8.44
N CYS A 279 -8.39 16.44 8.21
CA CYS A 279 -7.56 16.38 7.00
C CYS A 279 -7.76 15.05 6.28
N MET A 280 -8.03 15.12 4.98
CA MET A 280 -8.21 13.94 4.11
C MET A 280 -7.11 13.89 3.02
N PRO A 281 -6.65 12.69 2.60
CA PRO A 281 -7.12 11.38 3.02
C PRO A 281 -6.54 10.95 4.38
N LEU A 282 -7.36 10.21 5.15
CA LEU A 282 -7.00 9.68 6.47
C LEU A 282 -6.01 8.49 6.40
N THR A 283 -5.88 7.87 5.22
CA THR A 283 -5.02 6.70 4.99
C THR A 283 -4.44 6.71 3.58
N ASP A 284 -3.26 6.12 3.38
CA ASP A 284 -2.73 5.73 2.07
C ASP A 284 -2.99 4.24 1.75
N GLY A 285 -3.87 3.59 2.53
CA GLY A 285 -4.13 2.16 2.51
C GLY A 285 -3.08 1.30 3.23
N ILE A 286 -1.98 1.88 3.70
CA ILE A 286 -0.94 1.19 4.48
C ILE A 286 -0.90 1.72 5.92
N SER A 287 -0.78 3.03 6.03
CA SER A 287 -0.74 3.83 7.24
C SER A 287 -2.08 4.50 7.44
N SER A 288 -2.42 4.72 8.70
CA SER A 288 -3.52 5.56 9.15
C SER A 288 -2.97 6.85 9.76
N PHE A 289 -3.85 7.80 10.07
CA PHE A 289 -3.50 9.02 10.80
C PHE A 289 -2.77 8.73 12.12
N GLU A 290 -3.20 7.70 12.84
CA GLU A 290 -2.72 7.35 14.17
C GLU A 290 -1.56 6.36 14.15
N ASP A 291 -1.60 5.39 13.23
CA ASP A 291 -0.71 4.22 13.24
C ASP A 291 -0.05 3.98 11.88
N LEU A 292 1.22 3.52 11.90
CA LEU A 292 2.03 3.21 10.72
C LEU A 292 1.46 2.03 9.92
N LEU A 293 0.95 0.99 10.60
CA LEU A 293 0.19 -0.09 9.99
C LEU A 293 -1.27 -0.01 10.40
N ALA A 294 -2.16 0.42 9.51
CA ALA A 294 -3.58 0.62 9.85
C ALA A 294 -4.31 -0.67 10.30
N ASN A 295 -3.92 -1.84 9.79
CA ASN A 295 -4.60 -3.10 10.06
C ASN A 295 -3.97 -3.89 11.22
N ASN A 296 -4.77 -4.16 12.27
CA ASN A 296 -4.34 -4.96 13.42
C ASN A 296 -3.86 -6.37 13.06
N ILE A 297 -4.45 -6.99 12.03
CA ILE A 297 -4.05 -8.33 11.56
C ILE A 297 -2.64 -8.27 10.96
N LEU A 298 -2.34 -7.24 10.16
CA LEU A 298 -1.01 -7.05 9.58
C LEU A 298 0.05 -6.85 10.68
N ARG A 299 -0.27 -6.13 11.77
CA ARG A 299 0.65 -5.95 12.90
C ARG A 299 1.07 -7.28 13.53
N ILE A 300 0.12 -8.19 13.72
CA ILE A 300 0.40 -9.53 14.24
C ILE A 300 1.30 -10.29 13.27
N PHE A 301 0.97 -10.29 11.98
CA PHE A 301 1.74 -11.01 10.97
C PHE A 301 3.18 -10.47 10.81
N VAL A 302 3.41 -9.16 10.93
CA VAL A 302 4.77 -8.58 10.89
C VAL A 302 5.69 -9.27 11.90
N TRP A 303 5.25 -9.37 13.15
CA TRP A 303 6.05 -10.00 14.20
C TRP A 303 6.23 -11.50 13.94
N VAL A 304 5.14 -12.21 13.65
CA VAL A 304 5.20 -13.66 13.39
C VAL A 304 6.18 -13.98 12.26
N ILE A 305 6.08 -13.28 11.14
CA ILE A 305 6.94 -13.51 9.98
C ILE A 305 8.38 -13.06 10.28
N ALA A 306 8.60 -11.93 10.96
CA ALA A 306 9.94 -11.48 11.37
C ALA A 306 10.66 -12.54 12.23
N PHE A 307 9.96 -13.14 13.20
CA PHE A 307 10.52 -14.19 14.04
C PHE A 307 10.83 -15.46 13.23
N ILE A 308 9.90 -15.93 12.40
CA ILE A 308 10.10 -17.15 11.60
C ILE A 308 11.26 -16.97 10.61
N THR A 309 11.31 -15.83 9.91
CA THR A 309 12.36 -15.53 8.93
C THR A 309 13.72 -15.40 9.59
N CYS A 310 13.85 -14.66 10.69
CA CYS A 310 15.14 -14.45 11.34
C CYS A 310 15.66 -15.72 12.02
N PHE A 311 14.85 -16.33 12.90
CA PHE A 311 15.29 -17.49 13.68
C PHE A 311 15.30 -18.79 12.86
N GLY A 312 14.34 -18.97 11.94
CA GLY A 312 14.27 -20.14 11.08
C GLY A 312 15.48 -20.25 10.14
N ASN A 313 15.89 -19.14 9.52
CA ASN A 313 17.07 -19.11 8.66
C ASN A 313 18.38 -19.22 9.46
N LEU A 314 18.49 -18.57 10.62
CA LEU A 314 19.65 -18.72 11.51
C LEU A 314 19.83 -20.17 11.97
N PHE A 315 18.73 -20.83 12.34
CA PHE A 315 18.75 -22.25 12.70
C PHE A 315 19.27 -23.13 11.56
N VAL A 316 18.81 -22.89 10.33
CA VAL A 316 19.29 -23.64 9.15
C VAL A 316 20.77 -23.42 8.88
N ILE A 317 21.25 -22.18 9.00
CA ILE A 317 22.67 -21.84 8.86
C ILE A 317 23.51 -22.59 9.90
N GLY A 318 23.09 -22.57 11.17
CA GLY A 318 23.76 -23.28 12.25
C GLY A 318 23.80 -24.78 12.01
N MET A 319 22.63 -25.40 11.77
CA MET A 319 22.51 -26.84 11.54
C MET A 319 23.36 -27.32 10.35
N ARG A 320 23.33 -26.60 9.22
CA ARG A 320 24.13 -26.95 8.04
C ARG A 320 25.62 -26.65 8.19
N SER A 321 26.02 -25.85 9.18
CA SER A 321 27.42 -25.60 9.49
C SER A 321 28.02 -26.68 10.38
N PHE A 322 27.24 -27.27 11.28
CA PHE A 322 27.70 -28.36 12.15
C PHE A 322 27.65 -29.74 11.51
N ILE A 323 26.69 -29.98 10.61
CA ILE A 323 26.54 -31.29 9.97
C ILE A 323 27.37 -31.32 8.68
N LYS A 324 28.30 -32.28 8.58
CA LYS A 324 29.15 -32.48 7.39
C LYS A 324 28.27 -32.84 6.20
N ALA A 325 28.08 -31.89 5.28
CA ALA A 325 27.21 -32.06 4.12
C ALA A 325 27.88 -32.91 3.04
N GLU A 326 27.10 -33.80 2.42
CA GLU A 326 27.54 -34.66 1.31
C GLU A 326 27.94 -33.84 0.08
N ASN A 327 27.23 -32.74 -0.19
CA ASN A 327 27.61 -31.76 -1.21
C ASN A 327 27.85 -30.38 -0.60
N THR A 328 29.13 -30.01 -0.50
CA THR A 328 29.58 -28.73 0.09
C THR A 328 29.19 -27.50 -0.73
N THR A 329 29.06 -27.59 -2.06
CA THR A 329 28.69 -26.42 -2.90
C THR A 329 27.24 -26.06 -2.67
N HIS A 330 26.34 -27.03 -2.85
CA HIS A 330 24.90 -26.87 -2.62
C HIS A 330 24.58 -26.43 -1.18
N ALA A 331 25.29 -26.96 -0.18
CA ALA A 331 25.14 -26.50 1.19
C ALA A 331 25.56 -25.04 1.39
N THR A 332 26.58 -24.57 0.67
CA THR A 332 27.03 -23.17 0.72
C THR A 332 26.05 -22.23 0.03
N SER A 333 25.46 -22.64 -1.10
CA SER A 333 24.38 -21.89 -1.77
C SER A 333 23.16 -21.70 -0.86
N ILE A 334 22.71 -22.77 -0.17
CA ILE A 334 21.59 -22.68 0.79
C ILE A 334 21.92 -21.77 1.97
N LYS A 335 23.14 -21.85 2.53
CA LYS A 335 23.56 -20.94 3.61
C LYS A 335 23.50 -19.48 3.15
N THR A 336 23.93 -19.22 1.92
CA THR A 336 23.91 -17.88 1.32
C THR A 336 22.49 -17.37 1.11
N LEU A 337 21.56 -18.22 0.67
CA LEU A 337 20.12 -17.90 0.58
C LEU A 337 19.54 -17.53 1.95
N CYS A 338 19.83 -18.34 2.98
CA CYS A 338 19.38 -18.04 4.35
C CYS A 338 19.97 -16.71 4.88
N CYS A 339 21.20 -16.33 4.50
CA CYS A 339 21.74 -15.02 4.87
C CYS A 339 20.94 -13.87 4.25
N ALA A 340 20.55 -13.99 2.97
CA ALA A 340 19.72 -12.99 2.31
C ALA A 340 18.32 -12.90 2.95
N ASP A 341 17.69 -14.04 3.24
CA ASP A 341 16.36 -14.09 3.88
C ASP A 341 16.36 -13.58 5.34
N CYS A 342 17.46 -13.73 6.08
CA CYS A 342 17.61 -13.12 7.40
C CYS A 342 17.52 -11.59 7.33
N LEU A 343 18.02 -10.96 6.26
CA LEU A 343 17.94 -9.50 6.09
C LEU A 343 16.48 -9.03 5.95
N MET A 344 15.62 -9.80 5.28
CA MET A 344 14.17 -9.54 5.24
C MET A 344 13.55 -9.58 6.64
N GLY A 345 13.95 -10.57 7.46
CA GLY A 345 13.49 -10.66 8.84
C GLY A 345 13.92 -9.48 9.70
N VAL A 346 15.16 -9.00 9.54
CA VAL A 346 15.66 -7.79 10.23
C VAL A 346 14.86 -6.55 9.79
N TYR A 347 14.58 -6.41 8.49
CA TYR A 347 13.73 -5.34 7.99
C TYR A 347 12.34 -5.35 8.63
N LEU A 348 11.64 -6.49 8.64
CA LEU A 348 10.31 -6.60 9.25
C LEU A 348 10.32 -6.33 10.76
N PHE A 349 11.38 -6.75 11.45
CA PHE A 349 11.55 -6.47 12.88
C PHE A 349 11.59 -4.96 13.15
N PHE A 350 12.34 -4.20 12.34
CA PHE A 350 12.38 -2.74 12.48
C PHE A 350 11.06 -2.08 12.11
N ILE A 351 10.35 -2.55 11.08
CA ILE A 351 9.01 -2.05 10.77
C ILE A 351 8.06 -2.26 11.95
N GLY A 352 8.05 -3.45 12.56
CA GLY A 352 7.27 -3.72 13.76
C GLY A 352 7.67 -2.84 14.95
N PHE A 353 8.96 -2.57 15.14
CA PHE A 353 9.45 -1.68 16.18
C PHE A 353 9.00 -0.23 15.99
N PHE A 354 9.10 0.30 14.77
CA PHE A 354 8.68 1.69 14.48
C PHE A 354 7.16 1.85 14.47
N ASP A 355 6.40 0.82 14.10
CA ASP A 355 4.95 0.77 14.29
C ASP A 355 4.58 0.91 15.78
N LEU A 356 5.27 0.19 16.68
CA LEU A 356 5.07 0.35 18.12
C LEU A 356 5.49 1.74 18.62
N LYS A 357 6.58 2.31 18.09
CA LYS A 357 7.13 3.59 18.53
C LYS A 357 6.23 4.78 18.20
N TYR A 358 5.60 4.76 17.03
CA TYR A 358 4.78 5.89 16.55
C TYR A 358 3.27 5.71 16.74
N ARG A 359 2.87 4.68 17.48
CA ARG A 359 1.48 4.32 17.70
C ARG A 359 0.65 5.46 18.30
N GLY A 360 -0.54 5.68 17.76
CA GLY A 360 -1.46 6.74 18.17
C GLY A 360 -1.04 8.17 17.81
N GLN A 361 0.16 8.37 17.24
CA GLN A 361 0.70 9.71 16.93
C GLN A 361 1.48 9.74 15.61
N TYR A 362 1.24 8.79 14.70
CA TYR A 362 2.02 8.64 13.49
C TYR A 362 2.01 9.89 12.61
N GLN A 363 0.88 10.62 12.49
CA GLN A 363 0.80 11.87 11.74
C GLN A 363 1.94 12.86 12.06
N LYS A 364 2.29 13.02 13.34
CA LYS A 364 3.32 13.98 13.76
C LYS A 364 4.72 13.58 13.27
N TYR A 365 4.96 12.27 13.16
CA TYR A 365 6.25 11.70 12.84
C TYR A 365 6.34 11.16 11.39
N ALA A 366 5.24 11.11 10.65
CA ALA A 366 5.19 10.50 9.32
C ALA A 366 6.20 11.11 8.35
N LEU A 367 6.26 12.44 8.27
CA LEU A 367 7.22 13.14 7.40
C LEU A 367 8.67 12.90 7.86
N LEU A 368 8.94 13.06 9.15
CA LEU A 368 10.25 12.81 9.76
C LEU A 368 10.73 11.37 9.54
N TRP A 369 9.83 10.40 9.66
CA TRP A 369 10.11 8.98 9.47
C TRP A 369 10.46 8.69 8.01
N MET A 370 9.62 9.13 7.08
CA MET A 370 9.77 8.82 5.66
C MET A 370 10.97 9.54 5.02
N GLU A 371 11.32 10.74 5.49
CA GLU A 371 12.55 11.44 5.06
C GLU A 371 13.80 10.95 5.80
N SER A 372 13.64 10.17 6.88
CA SER A 372 14.79 9.72 7.67
C SER A 372 15.72 8.80 6.88
N LEU A 373 17.01 8.89 7.21
CA LEU A 373 18.01 7.93 6.76
C LEU A 373 17.65 6.48 7.21
N GLN A 374 16.97 6.34 8.35
CA GLN A 374 16.55 5.03 8.87
C GLN A 374 15.58 4.33 7.92
N CYS A 375 14.53 5.01 7.48
CA CYS A 375 13.59 4.48 6.49
C CYS A 375 14.28 4.14 5.17
N ARG A 376 15.16 5.02 4.68
CA ARG A 376 15.92 4.78 3.43
C ARG A 376 16.82 3.54 3.52
N LEU A 377 17.51 3.34 4.64
CA LEU A 377 18.35 2.16 4.88
C LEU A 377 17.53 0.87 5.06
N LEU A 378 16.34 0.94 5.65
CA LEU A 378 15.42 -0.21 5.72
C LEU A 378 14.92 -0.62 4.34
N GLY A 379 14.59 0.34 3.48
CA GLY A 379 14.21 0.05 2.09
C GLY A 379 15.35 -0.55 1.28
N PHE A 380 16.58 -0.06 1.47
CA PHE A 380 17.79 -0.67 0.91
C PHE A 380 17.94 -2.13 1.35
N LEU A 381 17.79 -2.41 2.65
CA LEU A 381 17.91 -3.75 3.21
C LEU A 381 16.87 -4.72 2.64
N ALA A 382 15.63 -4.26 2.55
CA ALA A 382 14.53 -5.04 1.99
C ALA A 382 14.77 -5.35 0.50
N MET A 383 15.16 -4.35 -0.30
CA MET A 383 15.46 -4.51 -1.72
C MET A 383 16.64 -5.46 -1.95
N LEU A 384 17.72 -5.29 -1.18
CA LEU A 384 18.89 -6.17 -1.25
C LEU A 384 18.50 -7.62 -0.95
N SER A 385 17.71 -7.83 0.10
CA SER A 385 17.24 -9.15 0.51
C SER A 385 16.40 -9.82 -0.59
N THR A 386 15.39 -9.12 -1.12
CA THR A 386 14.49 -9.71 -2.14
C THR A 386 15.22 -10.07 -3.40
N GLU A 387 16.05 -9.17 -3.93
CA GLU A 387 16.70 -9.37 -5.23
C GLU A 387 17.79 -10.45 -5.15
N VAL A 388 18.59 -10.44 -4.08
CA VAL A 388 19.60 -11.49 -3.86
C VAL A 388 18.91 -12.84 -3.69
N SER A 389 17.80 -12.94 -2.94
CA SER A 389 17.07 -14.19 -2.77
C SER A 389 16.51 -14.71 -4.12
N VAL A 390 15.92 -13.86 -4.97
CA VAL A 390 15.43 -14.25 -6.30
C VAL A 390 16.56 -14.81 -7.17
N LEU A 391 17.68 -14.07 -7.28
CA LEU A 391 18.82 -14.49 -8.08
C LEU A 391 19.45 -15.79 -7.57
N LEU A 392 19.51 -15.98 -6.25
CA LEU A 392 20.00 -17.21 -5.63
C LEU A 392 19.06 -18.39 -5.86
N LEU A 393 17.74 -18.17 -5.82
CA LEU A 393 16.75 -19.18 -6.15
C LEU A 393 16.91 -19.60 -7.61
N THR A 394 17.02 -18.66 -8.56
CA THR A 394 17.28 -18.96 -9.97
C THR A 394 18.60 -19.72 -10.16
N TYR A 395 19.65 -19.35 -9.44
CA TYR A 395 20.92 -20.10 -9.49
C TYR A 395 20.76 -21.54 -8.98
N LEU A 396 20.09 -21.73 -7.83
CA LEU A 396 19.83 -23.04 -7.25
C LEU A 396 18.99 -23.92 -8.19
N THR A 397 17.99 -23.35 -8.89
CA THR A 397 17.20 -24.09 -9.87
C THR A 397 18.02 -24.51 -11.07
N LEU A 398 18.85 -23.62 -11.61
CA LEU A 398 19.74 -23.92 -12.74
C LEU A 398 20.81 -24.97 -12.38
N GLU A 399 21.39 -24.90 -11.18
CA GLU A 399 22.32 -25.92 -10.67
C GLU A 399 21.65 -27.30 -10.66
N LYS A 400 20.40 -27.38 -10.18
CA LYS A 400 19.63 -28.63 -10.16
C LYS A 400 19.24 -29.10 -11.55
N PHE A 401 18.81 -28.19 -12.40
CA PHE A 401 18.46 -28.47 -13.79
C PHE A 401 19.64 -29.14 -14.52
N LEU A 402 20.84 -28.56 -14.42
CA LEU A 402 22.05 -29.12 -15.03
C LEU A 402 22.39 -30.50 -14.46
N ALA A 403 22.25 -30.68 -13.14
CA ALA A 403 22.56 -31.95 -12.49
C ALA A 403 21.59 -33.09 -12.86
N VAL A 404 20.32 -32.78 -13.12
CA VAL A 404 19.28 -33.79 -13.44
C VAL A 404 19.19 -34.07 -14.93
N VAL A 405 19.19 -33.03 -15.77
CA VAL A 405 19.01 -33.17 -17.23
C VAL A 405 20.30 -33.63 -17.92
N PHE A 406 21.47 -33.18 -17.43
CA PHE A 406 22.77 -33.49 -18.04
C PHE A 406 23.74 -34.17 -17.05
N PRO A 407 23.42 -35.39 -16.59
CA PRO A 407 24.16 -36.05 -15.50
C PRO A 407 25.65 -36.26 -15.81
N PHE A 408 26.01 -36.53 -17.06
CA PHE A 408 27.39 -36.82 -17.51
C PHE A 408 28.10 -35.62 -18.14
N SER A 409 27.47 -34.45 -18.21
CA SER A 409 28.13 -33.26 -18.74
C SER A 409 29.15 -32.72 -17.74
N ASN A 410 30.33 -32.32 -18.22
CA ASN A 410 31.38 -31.73 -17.39
C ASN A 410 31.11 -30.24 -17.04
N ILE A 411 29.86 -29.80 -17.18
CA ILE A 411 29.42 -28.40 -17.10
C ILE A 411 29.17 -27.95 -15.64
N ARG A 412 29.45 -28.82 -14.64
CA ARG A 412 29.20 -28.50 -13.23
C ARG A 412 30.28 -27.55 -12.69
N PRO A 413 29.90 -26.41 -12.10
CA PRO A 413 30.86 -25.48 -11.55
C PRO A 413 31.60 -26.09 -10.36
N GLY A 414 32.93 -25.88 -10.32
CA GLY A 414 33.76 -26.25 -9.17
C GLY A 414 33.48 -25.37 -7.95
N LYS A 415 34.01 -25.74 -6.77
CA LYS A 415 33.80 -25.00 -5.51
C LYS A 415 34.16 -23.51 -5.61
N TRP A 416 35.29 -23.20 -6.24
CA TRP A 416 35.76 -21.82 -6.43
C TRP A 416 34.88 -21.03 -7.40
N GLN A 417 34.42 -21.67 -8.47
CA GLN A 417 33.49 -21.06 -9.44
C GLN A 417 32.13 -20.77 -8.80
N THR A 418 31.57 -21.73 -8.04
CA THR A 418 30.34 -21.50 -7.27
C THR A 418 30.50 -20.35 -6.29
N SER A 419 31.61 -20.30 -5.53
CA SER A 419 31.85 -19.20 -4.60
C SER A 419 31.95 -17.85 -5.32
N GLY A 420 32.61 -17.79 -6.48
CA GLY A 420 32.69 -16.59 -7.31
C GLY A 420 31.31 -16.13 -7.82
N ILE A 421 30.47 -17.06 -8.28
CA ILE A 421 29.10 -16.77 -8.73
C ILE A 421 28.26 -16.22 -7.57
N LEU A 422 28.32 -16.85 -6.39
CA LEU A 422 27.57 -16.40 -5.22
C LEU A 422 27.97 -14.98 -4.78
N ILE A 423 29.28 -14.69 -4.77
CA ILE A 423 29.79 -13.33 -4.49
C ILE A 423 29.30 -12.34 -5.57
N GLY A 424 29.34 -12.74 -6.84
CA GLY A 424 28.82 -11.95 -7.96
C GLY A 424 27.34 -11.60 -7.79
N ILE A 425 26.50 -12.55 -7.38
CA ILE A 425 25.08 -12.31 -7.10
C ILE A 425 24.89 -11.27 -5.98
N TRP A 426 25.69 -11.34 -4.91
CA TRP A 426 25.65 -10.33 -3.85
C TRP A 426 26.07 -8.94 -4.33
N ILE A 427 27.11 -8.86 -5.16
CA ILE A 427 27.56 -7.60 -5.76
C ILE A 427 26.45 -7.00 -6.64
N VAL A 428 25.84 -7.82 -7.50
CA VAL A 428 24.72 -7.38 -8.36
C VAL A 428 23.54 -6.90 -7.51
N GLY A 429 23.14 -7.67 -6.49
CA GLY A 429 22.05 -7.26 -5.58
C GLY A 429 22.35 -5.97 -4.84
N PHE A 430 23.58 -5.77 -4.37
CA PHE A 430 24.03 -4.54 -3.73
C PHE A 430 23.96 -3.36 -4.70
N LEU A 431 24.44 -3.53 -5.94
CA LEU A 431 24.35 -2.50 -6.97
C LEU A 431 22.90 -2.13 -7.27
N ILE A 432 22.02 -3.13 -7.43
CA ILE A 432 20.58 -2.90 -7.61
C ILE A 432 20.06 -2.04 -6.46
N ALA A 433 20.22 -2.46 -5.20
CA ALA A 433 19.73 -1.70 -4.04
C ALA A 433 20.39 -0.31 -3.86
N ALA A 434 21.62 -0.11 -4.33
CA ALA A 434 22.35 1.15 -4.18
C ALA A 434 22.02 2.21 -5.25
N ILE A 435 21.62 1.80 -6.47
CA ILE A 435 21.33 2.72 -7.59
C ILE A 435 20.40 3.89 -7.22
N PRO A 436 19.29 3.69 -6.49
CA PRO A 436 18.39 4.78 -6.13
C PRO A 436 19.01 5.88 -5.24
N PHE A 437 20.18 5.65 -4.64
CA PHE A 437 20.90 6.67 -3.87
C PHE A 437 21.79 7.58 -4.71
N TRP A 438 22.11 7.23 -5.96
CA TRP A 438 23.16 7.94 -6.73
C TRP A 438 22.74 9.33 -7.20
N LYS A 439 21.49 9.50 -7.64
CA LYS A 439 20.97 10.80 -8.12
C LYS A 439 19.62 11.11 -7.49
N GLU A 440 19.66 11.93 -6.44
CA GLU A 440 18.46 12.36 -5.72
C GLU A 440 17.52 13.17 -6.61
N ASP A 441 18.03 13.94 -7.58
CA ASP A 441 17.22 14.66 -8.58
C ASP A 441 16.44 13.74 -9.54
N TYR A 442 16.94 12.53 -9.80
CA TYR A 442 16.34 11.60 -10.77
C TYR A 442 15.42 10.58 -10.11
N PHE A 443 15.81 10.08 -8.93
CA PHE A 443 15.07 9.05 -8.19
C PHE A 443 14.19 9.62 -7.07
N GLY A 444 14.47 10.84 -6.59
CA GLY A 444 13.86 11.41 -5.40
C GLY A 444 14.12 10.56 -4.15
N ASN A 445 13.25 10.71 -3.14
CA ASN A 445 13.25 9.82 -1.98
C ASN A 445 12.59 8.47 -2.33
N PHE A 446 13.26 7.65 -3.14
CA PHE A 446 12.72 6.40 -3.71
C PHE A 446 12.20 5.42 -2.65
N TYR A 447 12.98 5.18 -1.59
CA TYR A 447 12.60 4.27 -0.52
C TYR A 447 11.61 4.89 0.47
N GLY A 448 11.71 6.20 0.75
CA GLY A 448 10.84 6.90 1.69
C GLY A 448 9.54 7.43 1.09
N LYS A 449 9.01 6.81 0.03
CA LYS A 449 7.72 7.24 -0.56
C LYS A 449 6.49 6.77 0.22
N ASN A 450 6.62 5.71 1.03
CA ASN A 450 5.55 5.15 1.87
C ASN A 450 6.04 4.91 3.31
N GLY A 451 5.10 4.68 4.24
CA GLY A 451 5.43 4.45 5.66
C GLY A 451 6.21 3.15 5.94
N VAL A 452 6.15 2.19 5.03
CA VAL A 452 6.82 0.87 5.14
C VAL A 452 8.20 0.84 4.46
N CYS A 453 8.59 1.94 3.80
CA CYS A 453 9.89 2.12 3.17
C CYS A 453 10.22 1.14 2.03
N PHE A 454 9.22 0.63 1.30
CA PHE A 454 9.39 -0.39 0.25
C PHE A 454 8.93 0.10 -1.14
N PRO A 455 9.72 -0.10 -2.21
CA PRO A 455 9.51 0.54 -3.52
C PRO A 455 8.45 -0.12 -4.43
N LEU A 456 7.43 -0.76 -3.84
CA LEU A 456 6.32 -1.37 -4.58
C LEU A 456 5.16 -0.39 -4.84
N TYR A 457 5.10 0.70 -4.08
CA TYR A 457 4.01 1.66 -4.09
C TYR A 457 3.80 2.31 -5.48
N TYR A 458 2.54 2.52 -5.83
CA TYR A 458 2.12 3.11 -7.10
C TYR A 458 1.60 4.53 -6.85
N ASP A 459 2.25 5.54 -7.44
CA ASP A 459 1.67 6.87 -7.58
C ASP A 459 1.71 7.28 -9.07
N GLN A 460 0.67 7.95 -9.55
CA GLN A 460 0.58 8.40 -10.94
C GLN A 460 1.63 9.48 -11.27
N THR A 461 2.23 10.11 -10.25
CA THR A 461 3.20 11.21 -10.39
C THR A 461 4.63 10.81 -10.02
N GLU A 462 4.97 9.53 -10.14
CA GLU A 462 6.37 9.14 -10.03
C GLU A 462 7.23 9.76 -11.12
N ALA A 463 8.37 10.35 -10.72
CA ALA A 463 9.42 10.74 -11.66
C ALA A 463 9.74 9.57 -12.59
N ILE A 464 9.83 9.86 -13.89
CA ILE A 464 9.96 8.90 -14.99
C ILE A 464 11.05 7.84 -14.68
N GLY A 465 12.15 8.28 -14.05
CA GLY A 465 13.25 7.43 -13.60
C GLY A 465 12.88 6.40 -12.54
N SER A 466 12.27 6.84 -11.43
CA SER A 466 11.86 5.94 -10.34
C SER A 466 10.85 4.89 -10.79
N LYS A 467 9.88 5.30 -11.63
CA LYS A 467 8.88 4.41 -12.20
C LYS A 467 9.50 3.37 -13.13
N GLY A 468 10.37 3.82 -14.04
CA GLY A 468 11.06 2.95 -14.99
C GLY A 468 11.94 1.93 -14.29
N TYR A 469 12.65 2.34 -13.24
CA TYR A 469 13.52 1.47 -12.45
C TYR A 469 12.73 0.40 -11.68
N SER A 470 11.69 0.80 -10.92
CA SER A 470 10.84 -0.14 -10.17
C SER A 470 10.18 -1.16 -11.12
N LEU A 471 9.73 -0.71 -12.29
CA LEU A 471 9.16 -1.59 -13.31
C LEU A 471 10.20 -2.55 -13.91
N GLY A 472 11.40 -2.07 -14.22
CA GLY A 472 12.48 -2.90 -14.77
C GLY A 472 12.92 -4.01 -13.82
N ILE A 473 13.00 -3.74 -12.51
CA ILE A 473 13.37 -4.75 -11.51
C ILE A 473 12.23 -5.73 -11.27
N PHE A 474 11.06 -5.24 -10.83
CA PHE A 474 9.96 -6.13 -10.43
C PHE A 474 9.25 -6.83 -11.58
N LEU A 475 9.08 -6.17 -12.75
CA LEU A 475 8.42 -6.77 -13.91
C LEU A 475 9.42 -7.32 -14.94
N GLY A 476 10.64 -6.79 -15.00
CA GLY A 476 11.67 -7.29 -15.91
C GLY A 476 12.46 -8.44 -15.30
N VAL A 477 13.36 -8.13 -14.37
CA VAL A 477 14.30 -9.09 -13.77
C VAL A 477 13.56 -10.22 -13.04
N ASN A 478 12.62 -9.88 -12.15
CA ASN A 478 11.95 -10.88 -11.31
C ASN A 478 10.98 -11.76 -12.11
N LEU A 479 10.30 -11.21 -13.14
CA LEU A 479 9.47 -12.03 -14.03
C LEU A 479 10.32 -12.98 -14.86
N LEU A 480 11.45 -12.52 -15.40
CA LEU A 480 12.38 -13.36 -16.15
C LEU A 480 12.92 -14.50 -15.27
N ALA A 481 13.35 -14.19 -14.05
CA ALA A 481 13.79 -15.18 -13.06
C ALA A 481 12.70 -16.22 -12.77
N PHE A 482 11.46 -15.77 -12.53
CA PHE A 482 10.31 -16.65 -12.30
C PHE A 482 10.03 -17.57 -13.49
N LEU A 483 10.04 -17.04 -14.72
CA LEU A 483 9.84 -17.85 -15.93
C LEU A 483 10.94 -18.90 -16.12
N ILE A 484 12.20 -18.55 -15.85
CA ILE A 484 13.33 -19.50 -15.88
C ILE A 484 13.13 -20.60 -14.85
N ILE A 485 12.71 -20.27 -13.62
CA ILE A 485 12.42 -21.22 -12.55
C ILE A 485 11.33 -22.20 -12.97
N VAL A 486 10.18 -21.69 -13.44
CA VAL A 486 9.05 -22.51 -13.89
C VAL A 486 9.45 -23.43 -15.04
N PHE A 487 10.17 -22.90 -16.04
CA PHE A 487 10.65 -23.65 -17.20
C PHE A 487 11.62 -24.78 -16.79
N ALA A 488 12.63 -24.44 -15.96
CA ALA A 488 13.63 -25.39 -15.49
C ALA A 488 13.00 -26.53 -14.67
N TYR A 489 12.06 -26.21 -13.77
CA TYR A 489 11.34 -27.22 -12.98
C TYR A 489 10.43 -28.09 -13.83
N THR A 490 9.74 -27.52 -14.83
CA THR A 490 8.88 -28.28 -15.74
C THR A 490 9.69 -29.32 -16.53
N ILE A 491 10.83 -28.91 -17.11
CA ILE A 491 11.69 -29.85 -17.84
C ILE A 491 12.30 -30.89 -16.91
N MET A 492 12.77 -30.48 -15.73
CA MET A 492 13.32 -31.40 -14.74
C MET A 492 12.28 -32.47 -14.33
N PHE A 493 11.02 -32.07 -14.14
CA PHE A 493 9.93 -32.99 -13.85
C PHE A 493 9.68 -33.97 -15.01
N CYS A 494 9.57 -33.48 -16.25
CA CYS A 494 9.39 -34.33 -17.44
C CYS A 494 10.57 -35.31 -17.64
N SER A 495 11.80 -34.85 -17.39
CA SER A 495 13.00 -35.70 -17.47
C SER A 495 12.96 -36.82 -16.43
N ILE A 496 12.60 -36.52 -15.19
CA ILE A 496 12.48 -37.52 -14.11
C ILE A 496 11.40 -38.55 -14.43
N GLN A 497 10.23 -38.11 -14.90
CA GLN A 497 9.15 -39.03 -15.30
C GLN A 497 9.57 -39.93 -16.47
N LYS A 498 10.27 -39.37 -17.47
CA LYS A 498 10.80 -40.15 -18.59
C LYS A 498 11.81 -41.20 -18.12
N THR A 499 12.73 -40.85 -17.22
CA THR A 499 13.69 -41.79 -16.65
C THR A 499 13.00 -42.88 -15.83
N ALA A 500 11.96 -42.53 -15.07
CA ALA A 500 11.17 -43.48 -14.28
C ALA A 500 10.45 -44.51 -15.18
N LEU A 501 9.81 -44.05 -16.26
CA LEU A 501 9.14 -44.94 -17.24
C LEU A 501 10.11 -45.90 -17.93
N GLN A 502 11.37 -45.51 -18.14
CA GLN A 502 12.39 -46.37 -18.76
C GLN A 502 12.99 -47.37 -17.78
N THR A 503 12.90 -47.14 -16.46
CA THR A 503 13.45 -48.04 -15.43
C THR A 503 12.39 -48.90 -14.71
N SER A 504 11.11 -48.67 -14.98
CA SER A 504 9.99 -49.40 -14.38
C SER A 504 9.85 -50.87 -14.80
N GLU A 505 10.64 -51.38 -15.75
CA GLU A 505 10.70 -52.82 -16.06
C GLU A 505 11.35 -53.66 -14.93
N VAL A 506 12.05 -53.06 -13.96
CA VAL A 506 12.86 -53.81 -12.97
C VAL A 506 12.51 -53.51 -11.50
N ARG A 507 11.71 -52.48 -11.17
CA ARG A 507 11.33 -52.21 -9.75
C ARG A 507 10.03 -51.41 -9.61
N SER A 508 9.20 -51.79 -8.62
CA SER A 508 7.95 -51.09 -8.28
C SER A 508 8.17 -49.60 -7.96
N PRO A 509 7.47 -48.66 -8.62
CA PRO A 509 7.64 -47.22 -8.40
C PRO A 509 6.65 -46.76 -7.33
N THR A 510 7.07 -46.56 -6.06
CA THR A 510 6.02 -46.25 -5.05
C THR A 510 6.40 -45.41 -3.84
N GLY A 511 7.36 -44.48 -3.93
CA GLY A 511 7.38 -43.43 -2.90
C GLY A 511 8.47 -42.39 -3.00
N ARG A 512 9.66 -42.76 -3.47
CA ARG A 512 10.80 -41.83 -3.54
C ARG A 512 10.63 -40.81 -4.67
N GLU A 513 10.03 -41.21 -5.79
CA GLU A 513 9.76 -40.33 -6.95
C GLU A 513 8.61 -39.35 -6.67
N VAL A 514 7.52 -39.83 -6.06
CA VAL A 514 6.37 -38.99 -5.62
C VAL A 514 6.83 -37.97 -4.57
N ALA A 515 7.73 -38.35 -3.65
CA ALA A 515 8.28 -37.41 -2.67
C ALA A 515 9.15 -36.31 -3.30
N VAL A 516 9.90 -36.63 -4.36
CA VAL A 516 10.72 -35.65 -5.10
C VAL A 516 9.82 -34.71 -5.92
N ALA A 517 8.80 -35.24 -6.60
CA ALA A 517 7.83 -34.47 -7.36
C ALA A 517 7.03 -33.49 -6.47
N ASN A 518 6.48 -33.97 -5.35
CA ASN A 518 5.74 -33.12 -4.40
C ASN A 518 6.62 -31.98 -3.86
N ARG A 519 7.92 -32.23 -3.66
CA ARG A 519 8.85 -31.20 -3.23
C ARG A 519 9.03 -30.09 -4.26
N PHE A 520 9.18 -30.44 -5.54
CA PHE A 520 9.30 -29.44 -6.61
C PHE A 520 8.02 -28.63 -6.80
N PHE A 521 6.86 -29.28 -6.68
CA PHE A 521 5.58 -28.60 -6.68
C PHE A 521 5.51 -27.52 -5.60
N PHE A 522 5.85 -27.85 -4.34
CA PHE A 522 5.79 -26.87 -3.25
C PHE A 522 6.79 -25.71 -3.41
N ILE A 523 7.97 -25.95 -3.99
CA ILE A 523 8.95 -24.89 -4.26
C ILE A 523 8.43 -23.90 -5.32
N VAL A 524 7.93 -24.40 -6.45
CA VAL A 524 7.39 -23.53 -7.51
C VAL A 524 6.13 -22.82 -7.04
N PHE A 525 5.28 -23.52 -6.29
CA PHE A 525 4.03 -22.97 -5.76
C PHE A 525 4.26 -21.85 -4.75
N SER A 526 5.23 -22.00 -3.82
CA SER A 526 5.54 -20.95 -2.85
C SER A 526 6.05 -19.69 -3.55
N ASP A 527 6.94 -19.83 -4.53
CA ASP A 527 7.48 -18.69 -5.27
C ASP A 527 6.39 -17.99 -6.11
N ALA A 528 5.51 -18.78 -6.76
CA ALA A 528 4.39 -18.25 -7.52
C ALA A 528 3.41 -17.43 -6.66
N ILE A 529 3.07 -17.91 -5.45
CA ILE A 529 2.18 -17.17 -4.53
C ILE A 529 2.79 -15.82 -4.13
N CYS A 530 4.10 -15.75 -3.97
CA CYS A 530 4.76 -14.53 -3.50
C CYS A 530 4.90 -13.49 -4.62
N TRP A 531 5.13 -13.92 -5.87
CA TRP A 531 5.42 -13.02 -6.99
C TRP A 531 4.22 -12.68 -7.89
N ILE A 532 3.23 -13.57 -8.02
CA ILE A 532 2.04 -13.28 -8.84
C ILE A 532 1.35 -11.97 -8.41
N PRO A 533 1.09 -11.70 -7.12
CA PRO A 533 0.49 -10.43 -6.70
C PRO A 533 1.32 -9.20 -7.09
N VAL A 534 2.65 -9.30 -7.00
CA VAL A 534 3.58 -8.23 -7.40
C VAL A 534 3.47 -7.95 -8.90
N PHE A 535 3.47 -9.01 -9.73
CA PHE A 535 3.34 -8.86 -11.18
C PHE A 535 2.00 -8.26 -11.57
N VAL A 536 0.90 -8.72 -10.96
CA VAL A 536 -0.45 -8.19 -11.21
C VAL A 536 -0.52 -6.71 -10.88
N ILE A 537 -0.02 -6.29 -9.71
CA ILE A 537 0.00 -4.86 -9.32
C ILE A 537 0.80 -4.03 -10.32
N LYS A 538 1.98 -4.51 -10.76
CA LYS A 538 2.83 -3.77 -11.70
C LYS A 538 2.24 -3.71 -13.12
N ILE A 539 1.53 -4.75 -13.57
CA ILE A 539 0.79 -4.75 -14.84
C ILE A 539 -0.41 -3.79 -14.76
N LEU A 540 -1.20 -3.82 -13.68
CA LEU A 540 -2.32 -2.88 -13.49
C LEU A 540 -1.84 -1.43 -13.45
N SER A 541 -0.66 -1.19 -12.87
CA SER A 541 0.02 0.11 -12.88
C SER A 541 0.34 0.62 -14.29
N LEU A 542 0.64 -0.27 -15.25
CA LEU A 542 0.85 0.10 -16.67
C LEU A 542 -0.47 0.56 -17.32
N PHE A 543 -1.59 -0.06 -16.97
CA PHE A 543 -2.93 0.31 -17.46
C PHE A 543 -3.53 1.54 -16.77
N ARG A 544 -2.80 2.19 -15.86
CA ARG A 544 -3.24 3.37 -15.09
C ARG A 544 -4.51 3.15 -14.26
N VAL A 545 -4.76 1.91 -13.82
CA VAL A 545 -5.88 1.59 -12.94
C VAL A 545 -5.55 2.05 -11.52
N GLU A 546 -6.50 2.69 -10.83
CA GLU A 546 -6.36 3.06 -9.41
C GLU A 546 -6.33 1.77 -8.55
N ILE A 547 -5.20 1.51 -7.88
CA ILE A 547 -5.00 0.31 -7.05
C ILE A 547 -5.24 0.67 -5.58
N PRO A 548 -6.09 -0.08 -4.85
CA PRO A 548 -6.26 0.11 -3.41
C PRO A 548 -4.94 -0.04 -2.66
N GLY A 549 -4.58 0.97 -1.85
CA GLY A 549 -3.33 0.93 -1.06
C GLY A 549 -3.27 -0.26 -0.09
N SER A 550 -4.41 -0.75 0.39
CA SER A 550 -4.50 -1.95 1.24
C SER A 550 -3.90 -3.20 0.61
N LEU A 551 -4.08 -3.41 -0.70
CA LEU A 551 -3.49 -4.55 -1.42
C LEU A 551 -1.95 -4.46 -1.42
N THR A 552 -1.41 -3.26 -1.60
CA THR A 552 0.05 -3.06 -1.59
C THR A 552 0.66 -3.39 -0.23
N SER A 553 -0.03 -3.07 0.87
CA SER A 553 0.35 -3.42 2.25
C SER A 553 0.44 -4.92 2.46
N TRP A 554 -0.60 -5.66 2.05
CA TRP A 554 -0.62 -7.12 2.16
C TRP A 554 0.50 -7.77 1.36
N VAL A 555 0.81 -7.26 0.18
CA VAL A 555 1.89 -7.81 -0.64
C VAL A 555 3.26 -7.61 0.03
N VAL A 556 3.56 -6.40 0.50
CA VAL A 556 4.87 -6.07 1.10
C VAL A 556 5.07 -6.73 2.46
N ILE A 557 4.04 -6.76 3.30
CA ILE A 557 4.15 -7.22 4.69
C ILE A 557 3.94 -8.73 4.83
N PHE A 558 3.08 -9.32 3.99
CA PHE A 558 2.69 -10.72 4.12
C PHE A 558 3.22 -11.58 2.96
N PHE A 559 2.77 -11.36 1.73
CA PHE A 559 3.05 -12.29 0.63
C PHE A 559 4.54 -12.39 0.28
N LEU A 560 5.22 -11.26 0.13
CA LEU A 560 6.61 -11.24 -0.31
C LEU A 560 7.57 -11.84 0.76
N PRO A 561 7.44 -11.53 2.06
CA PRO A 561 8.27 -12.14 3.10
C PRO A 561 7.95 -13.62 3.43
N VAL A 562 6.76 -14.13 3.07
CA VAL A 562 6.40 -15.53 3.28
C VAL A 562 7.34 -16.49 2.54
N ASN A 563 7.86 -16.10 1.37
CA ASN A 563 8.85 -16.93 0.65
C ASN A 563 10.09 -17.20 1.51
N SER A 564 10.65 -16.13 2.09
CA SER A 564 11.81 -16.19 2.99
C SER A 564 11.53 -16.98 4.28
N ALA A 565 10.28 -17.03 4.73
CA ALA A 565 9.87 -17.82 5.89
C ALA A 565 9.77 -19.32 5.56
N LEU A 566 9.37 -19.67 4.33
CA LEU A 566 9.19 -21.06 3.88
C LEU A 566 10.49 -21.71 3.40
N ASN A 567 11.49 -20.94 2.96
CA ASN A 567 12.77 -21.45 2.46
C ASN A 567 13.46 -22.46 3.40
N PRO A 568 13.55 -22.23 4.73
CA PRO A 568 14.04 -23.24 5.68
C PRO A 568 13.34 -24.60 5.57
N ILE A 569 12.02 -24.59 5.41
CA ILE A 569 11.18 -25.79 5.35
C ILE A 569 11.40 -26.52 4.02
N LEU A 570 11.33 -25.78 2.91
CA LEU A 570 11.40 -26.32 1.55
C LEU A 570 12.79 -26.90 1.20
N TYR A 571 13.85 -26.22 1.63
CA TYR A 571 15.22 -26.59 1.24
C TYR A 571 15.93 -27.46 2.28
N THR A 572 15.53 -27.43 3.55
CA THR A 572 16.24 -28.13 4.63
C THR A 572 15.38 -29.08 5.45
N LEU A 573 14.31 -28.61 6.12
CA LEU A 573 13.59 -29.44 7.11
C LEU A 573 12.84 -30.63 6.50
N THR A 574 12.41 -30.51 5.24
CA THR A 574 11.71 -31.60 4.54
C THR A 574 12.63 -32.69 3.99
N THR A 575 13.97 -32.49 4.03
CA THR A 575 14.93 -33.47 3.51
C THR A 575 15.00 -34.74 4.37
N SER A 576 15.11 -35.91 3.73
CA SER A 576 15.29 -37.19 4.44
C SER A 576 16.51 -37.18 5.35
N PHE A 577 17.60 -36.58 4.88
CA PHE A 577 18.82 -36.36 5.64
C PHE A 577 18.59 -35.66 6.99
N PHE A 578 17.76 -34.61 7.01
CA PHE A 578 17.39 -33.93 8.25
C PHE A 578 16.54 -34.84 9.16
N LYS A 579 15.53 -35.51 8.60
CA LYS A 579 14.67 -36.43 9.36
C LYS A 579 15.48 -37.55 10.03
N ASP A 580 16.49 -38.07 9.33
CA ASP A 580 17.32 -39.16 9.83
C ASP A 580 18.32 -38.66 10.88
N THR A 581 18.91 -37.47 10.69
CA THR A 581 19.80 -36.85 11.69
C THR A 581 19.04 -36.47 12.96
N LEU A 582 17.82 -35.94 12.83
CA LEU A 582 16.96 -35.62 13.97
C LEU A 582 16.57 -36.88 14.74
N LYS A 583 16.25 -37.98 14.04
CA LYS A 583 16.02 -39.29 14.67
C LYS A 583 17.25 -39.77 15.43
N GLN A 584 18.45 -39.63 14.87
CA GLN A 584 19.69 -40.01 15.55
C GLN A 584 19.97 -39.15 16.79
N LEU A 585 19.76 -37.84 16.72
CA LEU A 585 19.93 -36.93 17.87
C LEU A 585 18.90 -37.19 18.97
N LEU A 586 17.62 -37.37 18.61
CA LEU A 586 16.56 -37.76 19.55
C LEU A 586 16.87 -39.12 20.18
N HIS A 587 17.35 -40.09 19.41
CA HIS A 587 17.73 -41.40 19.92
C HIS A 587 18.95 -41.33 20.85
N ASN A 588 19.93 -40.47 20.57
CA ASN A 588 21.09 -40.25 21.44
C ASN A 588 20.73 -39.51 22.74
N GLN A 589 19.79 -38.56 22.68
CA GLN A 589 19.23 -37.93 23.90
C GLN A 589 18.38 -38.93 24.70
N ARG A 590 17.58 -39.78 24.04
CA ARG A 590 16.85 -40.88 24.70
C ARG A 590 17.81 -41.87 25.35
N ARG A 591 18.90 -42.26 24.68
CA ARG A 591 19.96 -43.11 25.26
C ARG A 591 20.66 -42.44 26.45
N LYS A 592 21.00 -41.15 26.35
CA LYS A 592 21.59 -40.38 27.47
C LYS A 592 20.62 -40.26 28.66
N SER A 593 19.32 -40.07 28.39
CA SER A 593 18.27 -40.07 29.41
C SER A 593 18.16 -41.45 30.07
N ILE A 594 18.07 -42.54 29.29
CA ILE A 594 18.03 -43.92 29.80
C ILE A 594 19.29 -44.26 30.61
N PHE A 595 20.48 -43.85 30.18
CA PHE A 595 21.71 -44.04 30.95
C PHE A 595 21.72 -43.22 32.25
N LYS A 596 21.12 -42.02 32.26
CA LYS A 596 20.93 -41.20 33.48
C LYS A 596 19.94 -41.86 34.45
N THR A 597 18.89 -42.50 33.94
CA THR A 597 17.92 -43.26 34.74
C THR A 597 18.51 -44.56 35.27
N LYS A 598 19.32 -45.29 34.47
CA LYS A 598 20.05 -46.49 34.91
C LYS A 598 21.13 -46.16 35.95
N LYS A 599 21.80 -45.01 35.84
CA LYS A 599 22.76 -44.54 36.84
C LYS A 599 22.09 -44.16 38.17
N LYS A 600 20.83 -43.68 38.13
CA LYS A 600 19.98 -43.48 39.32
C LYS A 600 19.44 -44.79 39.92
N SER A 601 19.14 -45.81 39.12
CA SER A 601 18.71 -47.11 39.64
C SER A 601 19.86 -47.96 40.20
N LEU A 602 21.10 -47.75 39.72
CA LEU A 602 22.30 -48.42 40.27
C LEU A 602 22.85 -47.75 41.53
N SER A 603 22.35 -46.57 41.91
CA SER A 603 22.75 -45.82 43.11
C SER A 603 21.71 -45.87 44.24
N THR A 604 20.75 -46.78 44.15
CA THR A 604 19.67 -46.98 45.15
C THR A 604 19.53 -48.41 45.68
N SER A 605 20.56 -49.26 45.54
CA SER A 605 20.66 -50.49 46.35
C SER A 605 21.60 -50.26 47.53
N ILE A 606 21.10 -49.55 48.55
CA ILE A 606 21.70 -49.51 49.89
C ILE A 606 21.35 -50.85 50.55
N VAL A 607 22.38 -51.68 50.71
CA VAL A 607 22.36 -52.88 51.55
C VAL A 607 22.36 -52.40 52.99
N TRP A 608 21.38 -52.84 53.77
CA TRP A 608 21.39 -52.74 55.23
C TRP A 608 22.38 -53.79 55.76
N THR A 609 23.32 -53.37 56.60
CA THR A 609 24.11 -54.29 57.43
C THR A 609 24.01 -53.82 58.87
N ASP A 610 23.35 -54.61 59.71
CA ASP A 610 23.53 -54.59 61.16
C ASP A 610 24.67 -55.53 61.55
N ASP A 611 25.38 -55.10 62.60
CA ASP A 611 26.61 -55.68 63.15
C ASP A 611 26.50 -57.15 63.59
N SER A 612 27.54 -57.95 63.29
CA SER A 612 28.35 -58.63 64.33
C SER A 612 29.31 -59.67 63.74
N SER A 613 30.57 -59.54 64.16
CA SER A 613 31.59 -60.60 64.27
C SER A 613 32.11 -61.33 63.02
N SER A 614 33.42 -61.12 62.82
CA SER A 614 34.45 -62.12 62.50
C SER A 614 35.01 -62.18 61.07
N LEU A 615 36.35 -62.25 61.06
CA LEU A 615 37.24 -62.88 60.07
C LEU A 615 37.75 -62.09 58.85
N LYS A 616 38.91 -61.44 59.11
CA LYS A 616 40.22 -61.57 58.41
C LYS A 616 40.45 -60.99 56.99
N LEU A 617 41.55 -60.21 56.94
CA LEU A 617 42.61 -60.10 55.92
C LEU A 617 42.17 -59.78 54.47
N GLY A 618 42.68 -58.80 53.75
CA GLY A 618 43.84 -57.93 53.93
C GLY A 618 44.30 -57.41 52.55
N VAL A 619 44.81 -56.17 52.54
CA VAL A 619 45.86 -55.63 51.66
C VAL A 619 45.60 -55.49 50.14
N LEU A 620 45.59 -54.22 49.73
CA LEU A 620 46.13 -53.59 48.51
C LEU A 620 46.72 -54.50 47.40
N ASN A 621 46.37 -54.21 46.13
CA ASN A 621 47.31 -53.51 45.24
C ASN A 621 46.74 -53.00 43.91
N LYS A 622 47.42 -51.96 43.43
CA LYS A 622 47.27 -51.12 42.23
C LYS A 622 47.84 -51.80 40.94
N ILE A 623 47.20 -51.51 39.78
CA ILE A 623 47.80 -51.10 38.46
C ILE A 623 48.60 -52.22 37.71
N PRO A 624 48.86 -52.26 36.36
CA PRO A 624 48.92 -51.18 35.33
C PRO A 624 48.39 -51.44 33.89
N LEU A 625 48.50 -50.35 33.09
CA LEU A 625 48.67 -50.29 31.61
C LEU A 625 49.94 -51.01 31.11
N GLY A 626 49.92 -51.53 29.86
CA GLY A 626 51.14 -51.79 29.07
C GLY A 626 50.88 -52.54 27.75
N ASP A 627 51.43 -52.02 26.65
CA ASP A 627 51.26 -52.40 25.24
C ASP A 627 51.83 -53.78 24.83
N ASN A 628 51.28 -54.39 23.75
CA ASN A 628 51.98 -54.68 22.47
C ASN A 628 51.24 -55.67 21.53
N ILE A 629 51.11 -55.25 20.27
CA ILE A 629 51.37 -55.93 18.97
C ILE A 629 51.44 -57.48 18.97
N VAL A 630 50.68 -58.15 18.08
CA VAL A 630 51.10 -59.12 17.02
C VAL A 630 49.87 -59.76 16.34
N LYS A 631 49.98 -59.96 15.01
CA LYS A 631 49.04 -60.63 14.06
C LYS A 631 48.61 -62.06 14.48
N PRO A 632 47.64 -62.65 13.77
CA PRO A 632 47.98 -63.89 13.08
C PRO A 632 47.57 -63.93 11.60
N LEU A 633 48.39 -64.64 10.82
CA LEU A 633 48.00 -65.28 9.56
C LEU A 633 47.07 -66.46 9.87
N SER A 634 46.03 -66.61 9.06
CA SER A 634 45.76 -67.79 8.23
C SER A 634 44.69 -67.43 7.22
#